data_AF-A0A2H5YQM6-F1
#
_entry.id   AF-A0A2H5YQM6-F1
#
_cell.length_a   1.000
_cell.length_b   1.000
_cell.length_c   1.000
_cell.angle_alpha   90.00
_cell.angle_beta   90.00
_cell.angle_gamma   90.00
#
_symmetry.space_group_name_H-M   'P 1'
#
loop_
_entity.id
_entity.type
_entity.pdbx_description
1 polymer ?
#
loop_
_entity_poly.entity_id
_entity_poly.type
_entity_poly.pdbx_seq_one_letter_code
_entity_poly.pdbx_strand_id
1 'polypeptide(L)'
;MGSGDTRWRWVIFVRSVLSTIENPGGPLFRALGRELVRRGQEVLFLEERGNPAVLALLRQRGAAGMAELREGWPELAYQTYERRFGADLVEWLGRRLATADVALVELGVDPDLAYWVGELTRPHLRTYLLDLTPEAPSLALVRERLDPSRYSGVICSAAAGARYEGRIPAEQRVVLPIDLAVEPAERAAARLADLLLALVRAAPPVIP
;
A
#
# COMPACT_ATOMS: atom_id res chain seq x y z
N MET A 1 -4.05 32.70 4.97
CA MET A 1 -3.15 31.82 5.76
C MET A 1 -3.81 30.45 5.79
N GLY A 2 -3.48 29.59 4.83
CA GLY A 2 -4.12 28.29 4.70
C GLY A 2 -3.70 27.40 5.86
N SER A 3 -4.67 26.74 6.50
CA SER A 3 -4.45 25.58 7.35
C SER A 3 -3.46 24.65 6.64
N GLY A 4 -2.19 24.65 7.06
CA GLY A 4 -1.19 23.76 6.49
C GLY A 4 -1.59 22.35 6.87
N ASP A 5 -2.01 21.56 5.88
CA ASP A 5 -2.36 20.17 6.11
C ASP A 5 -1.19 19.46 6.80
N THR A 6 -1.50 18.73 7.88
CA THR A 6 -0.52 17.92 8.60
C THR A 6 0.20 17.00 7.62
N ARG A 7 1.52 17.04 7.63
CA ARG A 7 2.37 16.13 6.85
C ARG A 7 2.54 14.84 7.64
N TRP A 8 2.06 13.73 7.08
CA TRP A 8 2.28 12.38 7.61
C TRP A 8 3.35 11.65 6.80
N ARG A 9 4.05 10.72 7.47
CA ARG A 9 5.01 9.79 6.89
C ARG A 9 4.35 8.46 6.59
N TRP A 10 4.28 8.15 5.29
CA TRP A 10 3.65 6.97 4.73
C TRP A 10 4.71 5.94 4.38
N VAL A 11 4.58 4.74 4.94
CA VAL A 11 5.31 3.56 4.50
C VAL A 11 4.35 2.65 3.75
N ILE A 12 4.60 2.43 2.47
CA ILE A 12 3.69 1.69 1.59
C ILE A 12 4.39 0.40 1.14
N PHE A 13 3.94 -0.73 1.66
CA PHE A 13 4.36 -2.06 1.21
C PHE A 13 3.56 -2.43 -0.04
N VAL A 14 4.26 -2.57 -1.15
CA VAL A 14 3.64 -2.83 -2.46
C VAL A 14 4.32 -4.01 -3.14
N ARG A 15 3.60 -4.66 -4.05
CA ARG A 15 4.19 -5.64 -4.95
C ARG A 15 5.22 -4.95 -5.81
N SER A 16 4.88 -3.86 -6.48
CA SER A 16 5.87 -3.08 -7.22
C SER A 16 5.34 -1.74 -7.72
N VAL A 17 6.06 -0.64 -7.47
CA VAL A 17 6.01 0.59 -8.27
C VAL A 17 7.10 0.60 -9.34
N LEU A 18 8.08 -0.29 -9.28
CA LEU A 18 9.15 -0.34 -10.28
C LEU A 18 8.74 -0.92 -11.65
N SER A 19 7.77 -1.83 -11.65
CA SER A 19 7.25 -2.54 -12.81
C SER A 19 5.73 -2.66 -12.80
N THR A 20 5.13 -2.58 -13.98
CA THR A 20 3.71 -2.83 -14.24
C THR A 20 3.47 -4.17 -14.96
N ILE A 21 4.54 -4.91 -15.27
CA ILE A 21 4.45 -6.20 -15.96
C ILE A 21 3.84 -7.22 -15.01
N GLU A 22 2.72 -7.81 -15.43
CA GLU A 22 1.92 -8.75 -14.62
C GLU A 22 1.54 -8.17 -13.23
N ASN A 23 1.55 -6.85 -13.11
CA ASN A 23 1.27 -6.11 -11.89
C ASN A 23 0.23 -5.01 -12.18
N PRO A 24 -1.06 -5.36 -12.21
CA PRO A 24 -2.14 -4.41 -12.51
C PRO A 24 -2.27 -3.29 -11.46
N GLY A 25 -1.74 -3.49 -10.25
CA GLY A 25 -1.70 -2.45 -9.21
C GLY A 25 -0.63 -1.39 -9.44
N GLY A 26 0.42 -1.68 -10.21
CA GLY A 26 1.58 -0.81 -10.40
C GLY A 26 1.24 0.63 -10.83
N PRO A 27 0.41 0.83 -11.88
CA PRO A 27 0.00 2.17 -12.29
C PRO A 27 -0.75 2.94 -11.19
N LEU A 28 -1.64 2.27 -10.45
CA LEU A 28 -2.39 2.88 -9.35
C LEU A 28 -1.44 3.36 -8.25
N PHE A 29 -0.50 2.53 -7.80
CA PHE A 29 0.40 2.89 -6.71
C PHE A 29 1.39 4.00 -7.09
N ARG A 30 1.84 4.04 -8.35
CA ARG A 30 2.62 5.18 -8.87
C ARG A 30 1.83 6.48 -8.81
N ALA A 31 0.60 6.46 -9.35
CA ALA A 31 -0.27 7.61 -9.32
C ALA A 31 -0.66 8.03 -7.90
N LEU A 32 -0.87 7.07 -6.99
CA LEU A 32 -1.13 7.33 -5.57
C LEU A 32 0.04 8.03 -4.89
N GLY A 33 1.27 7.55 -5.14
CA GLY A 33 2.48 8.18 -4.62
C GLY A 33 2.60 9.63 -5.06
N ARG A 34 2.43 9.89 -6.36
CA ARG A 34 2.39 11.26 -6.92
C ARG A 34 1.33 12.12 -6.23
N GLU A 35 0.13 11.60 -6.08
CA GLU A 35 -1.01 12.30 -5.52
C GLU A 35 -0.84 12.63 -4.02
N LEU A 36 -0.19 11.74 -3.25
CA LEU A 36 0.15 11.99 -1.85
C LEU A 36 1.29 13.03 -1.73
N VAL A 37 2.35 12.90 -2.52
CA VAL A 37 3.47 13.86 -2.55
C VAL A 37 2.99 15.27 -2.95
N ARG A 38 2.12 15.36 -3.99
CA ARG A 38 1.51 16.63 -4.43
C ARG A 38 0.68 17.29 -3.32
N ARG A 39 0.11 16.50 -2.40
CA ARG A 39 -0.62 16.96 -1.21
C ARG A 39 0.29 17.16 0.03
N GLY A 40 1.60 17.25 -0.16
CA GLY A 40 2.57 17.58 0.89
C GLY A 40 2.93 16.44 1.83
N GLN A 41 2.56 15.20 1.48
CA GLN A 41 2.85 14.01 2.30
C GLN A 41 4.25 13.48 2.02
N GLU A 42 4.83 12.77 2.99
CA GLU A 42 6.09 12.05 2.82
C GLU A 42 5.82 10.58 2.56
N VAL A 43 6.25 10.06 1.42
CA VAL A 43 5.89 8.71 0.98
C VAL A 43 7.14 7.90 0.68
N LEU A 44 7.21 6.69 1.25
CA LEU A 44 8.23 5.70 0.95
C LEU A 44 7.57 4.38 0.55
N PHE A 45 7.83 3.93 -0.69
CA PHE A 45 7.47 2.60 -1.13
C PHE A 45 8.53 1.58 -0.71
N LEU A 46 8.08 0.43 -0.19
CA LEU A 46 8.93 -0.71 0.15
C LEU A 46 8.55 -1.90 -0.71
N GLU A 47 9.54 -2.42 -1.44
CA GLU A 47 9.38 -3.56 -2.35
C GLU A 47 10.38 -4.67 -2.01
N GLU A 48 9.96 -5.92 -2.14
CA GLU A 48 10.89 -7.04 -1.97
C GLU A 48 11.92 -7.06 -3.11
N ARG A 49 13.20 -7.26 -2.76
CA ARG A 49 14.25 -7.46 -3.74
C ARG A 49 14.00 -8.77 -4.49
N GLY A 50 14.21 -8.75 -5.81
CA GLY A 50 13.93 -9.91 -6.65
C GLY A 50 12.44 -10.10 -6.92
N ASN A 51 11.63 -9.05 -6.72
CA ASN A 51 10.22 -9.06 -7.08
C ASN A 51 10.01 -9.57 -8.52
N PRO A 52 9.10 -10.55 -8.75
CA PRO A 52 8.85 -11.12 -10.07
C PRO A 52 8.54 -10.09 -11.17
N ALA A 53 7.76 -9.05 -10.86
CA ALA A 53 7.41 -8.01 -11.83
C ALA A 53 8.65 -7.20 -12.26
N VAL A 54 9.56 -6.91 -11.33
CA VAL A 54 10.81 -6.20 -11.62
C VAL A 54 11.78 -7.09 -12.39
N LEU A 55 11.90 -8.36 -12.02
CA LEU A 55 12.70 -9.32 -12.79
C LEU A 55 12.17 -9.48 -14.22
N ALA A 56 10.85 -9.52 -14.39
CA ALA A 56 10.23 -9.57 -15.72
C ALA A 56 10.54 -8.29 -16.53
N LEU A 57 10.49 -7.11 -15.90
CA LEU A 57 10.88 -5.84 -16.55
C LEU A 57 12.33 -5.86 -17.02
N LEU A 58 13.25 -6.28 -16.15
CA LEU A 58 14.66 -6.34 -16.48
C LEU A 58 14.94 -7.36 -17.60
N ARG A 59 14.24 -8.49 -17.64
CA ARG A 59 14.35 -9.47 -18.73
C ARG A 59 13.83 -8.92 -20.05
N GLN A 60 12.70 -8.19 -20.05
CA GLN A 60 12.07 -7.70 -21.27
C GLN A 60 12.70 -6.42 -21.81
N ARG A 61 13.13 -5.51 -20.93
CA ARG A 61 13.50 -4.13 -21.29
C ARG A 61 14.85 -3.69 -20.73
N GLY A 62 15.49 -4.50 -19.90
CA GLY A 62 16.78 -4.18 -19.29
C GLY A 62 16.76 -2.85 -18.54
N ALA A 63 17.86 -2.11 -18.64
CA ALA A 63 18.01 -0.80 -17.99
C ALA A 63 17.06 0.28 -18.55
N ALA A 64 16.58 0.16 -19.80
CA ALA A 64 15.68 1.14 -20.39
C ALA A 64 14.35 1.24 -19.64
N GLY A 65 13.80 0.11 -19.20
CA GLY A 65 12.57 0.10 -18.39
C GLY A 65 12.71 0.84 -17.06
N MET A 66 13.91 0.79 -16.45
CA MET A 66 14.20 1.50 -15.21
C MET A 66 14.45 3.00 -15.43
N ALA A 67 14.99 3.38 -16.59
CA ALA A 67 15.19 4.78 -16.96
C ALA A 67 13.84 5.48 -17.18
N GLU A 68 12.94 4.87 -17.96
CA GLU A 68 11.59 5.41 -18.20
C GLU A 68 10.80 5.63 -16.92
N LEU A 69 10.93 4.71 -15.95
CA LEU A 69 10.33 4.90 -14.65
C LEU A 69 10.85 6.14 -13.95
N ARG A 70 12.17 6.30 -13.90
CA ARG A 70 12.83 7.40 -13.19
C ARG A 70 12.49 8.75 -13.81
N GLU A 71 12.38 8.79 -15.14
CA GLU A 71 12.01 10.00 -15.89
C GLU A 71 10.51 10.31 -15.77
N GLY A 72 9.65 9.28 -15.80
CA GLY A 72 8.21 9.46 -15.73
C GLY A 72 7.67 9.71 -14.31
N TRP A 73 8.42 9.31 -13.28
CA TRP A 73 8.00 9.33 -11.87
C TRP A 73 9.13 9.74 -10.90
N PRO A 74 9.81 10.88 -11.14
CA PRO A 74 10.98 11.31 -10.36
C PRO A 74 10.67 11.59 -8.89
N GLU A 75 9.42 11.85 -8.55
CA GLU A 75 8.94 12.14 -7.20
C GLU A 75 8.74 10.89 -6.32
N LEU A 76 8.74 9.69 -6.89
CA LEU A 76 8.52 8.46 -6.13
C LEU A 76 9.80 8.03 -5.40
N ALA A 77 9.77 8.09 -4.08
CA ALA A 77 10.80 7.47 -3.25
C ALA A 77 10.47 6.00 -2.97
N TYR A 78 11.41 5.12 -3.25
CA TYR A 78 11.28 3.69 -3.00
C TYR A 78 12.58 3.11 -2.42
N GLN A 79 12.44 2.03 -1.64
CA GLN A 79 13.54 1.20 -1.17
C GLN A 79 13.20 -0.26 -1.39
N THR A 80 14.22 -1.06 -1.69
CA THR A 80 14.08 -2.53 -1.72
C THR A 80 14.54 -3.13 -0.40
N TYR A 81 13.96 -4.26 -0.02
CA TYR A 81 14.37 -5.05 1.14
C TYR A 81 14.54 -6.51 0.76
N GLU A 82 15.53 -7.18 1.36
CA GLU A 82 15.64 -8.64 1.28
C GLU A 82 14.48 -9.30 2.04
N ARG A 83 13.97 -10.43 1.56
CA ARG A 83 12.93 -11.19 2.27
C ARG A 83 13.45 -11.64 3.65
N ARG A 84 12.60 -11.51 4.66
CA ARG A 84 12.91 -11.80 6.07
C ARG A 84 11.85 -12.72 6.65
N PHE A 85 12.19 -13.42 7.73
CA PHE A 85 11.30 -14.38 8.38
C PHE A 85 11.43 -14.31 9.90
N GLY A 86 10.39 -14.75 10.62
CA GLY A 86 10.40 -14.89 12.07
C GLY A 86 10.79 -13.60 12.79
N ALA A 87 11.64 -13.71 13.80
CA ALA A 87 12.04 -12.58 14.63
C ALA A 87 12.73 -11.45 13.86
N ASP A 88 13.52 -11.76 12.83
CA ASP A 88 14.21 -10.74 12.01
C ASP A 88 13.20 -9.88 11.22
N LEU A 89 12.13 -10.50 10.72
CA LEU A 89 11.04 -9.77 10.06
C LEU A 89 10.36 -8.80 11.04
N VAL A 90 10.02 -9.29 12.24
CA VAL A 90 9.34 -8.48 13.27
C VAL A 90 10.21 -7.32 13.73
N GLU A 91 11.50 -7.57 13.99
CA GLU A 91 12.44 -6.54 14.39
C GLU A 91 12.58 -5.46 13.30
N TRP A 92 12.79 -5.88 12.06
CA TRP A 92 12.92 -4.97 10.94
C TRP A 92 11.65 -4.14 10.72
N LEU A 93 10.47 -4.76 10.73
CA LEU A 93 9.19 -4.07 10.62
C LEU A 93 9.00 -3.09 11.78
N GLY A 94 9.32 -3.50 13.01
CA GLY A 94 9.24 -2.64 14.19
C GLY A 94 10.06 -1.37 14.03
N ARG A 95 11.29 -1.47 13.52
CA ARG A 95 12.16 -0.30 13.24
C ARG A 95 11.62 0.56 12.10
N ARG A 96 11.09 -0.04 11.03
CA ARG A 96 10.53 0.69 9.88
C ARG A 96 9.26 1.44 10.23
N LEU A 97 8.40 0.83 11.05
CA LEU A 97 7.12 1.39 11.45
C LEU A 97 7.24 2.37 12.62
N ALA A 98 8.32 2.34 13.40
CA ALA A 98 8.54 3.27 14.51
C ALA A 98 8.58 4.75 14.09
N THR A 99 8.90 5.02 12.83
CA THR A 99 8.93 6.38 12.26
C THR A 99 7.79 6.63 11.28
N ALA A 100 6.90 5.68 11.09
CA ALA A 100 5.75 5.83 10.19
C ALA A 100 4.56 6.36 10.98
N ASP A 101 3.83 7.29 10.37
CA ASP A 101 2.55 7.75 10.90
C ASP A 101 1.41 6.92 10.28
N VAL A 102 1.61 6.48 9.03
CA VAL A 102 0.69 5.61 8.29
C VAL A 102 1.46 4.49 7.59
N ALA A 103 0.97 3.26 7.70
CA ALA A 103 1.41 2.12 6.90
C ALA A 103 0.29 1.64 5.98
N LEU A 104 0.63 1.45 4.71
CA LEU A 104 -0.28 0.94 3.69
C LEU A 104 0.25 -0.40 3.19
N VAL A 105 -0.61 -1.41 3.10
CA VAL A 105 -0.22 -2.75 2.65
C VAL A 105 -1.06 -3.14 1.45
N GLU A 106 -0.43 -3.29 0.28
CA GLU A 106 -1.10 -3.87 -0.89
C GLU A 106 -1.37 -5.36 -0.67
N LEU A 107 -2.60 -5.83 -0.91
CA LEU A 107 -2.89 -7.25 -0.94
C LEU A 107 -2.06 -7.93 -2.05
N GLY A 108 -1.28 -8.94 -1.67
CA GLY A 108 -0.40 -9.69 -2.57
C GLY A 108 1.09 -9.42 -2.34
N VAL A 109 1.45 -8.56 -1.39
CA VAL A 109 2.78 -8.63 -0.75
C VAL A 109 2.91 -9.91 0.08
N ASP A 110 4.11 -10.15 0.61
CA ASP A 110 4.37 -11.31 1.46
C ASP A 110 3.35 -11.42 2.62
N PRO A 111 2.67 -12.58 2.80
CA PRO A 111 1.60 -12.72 3.78
C PRO A 111 2.07 -12.56 5.23
N ASP A 112 3.29 -13.01 5.55
CA ASP A 112 3.81 -12.91 6.92
C ASP A 112 4.14 -11.44 7.23
N LEU A 113 4.68 -10.70 6.26
CA LEU A 113 4.86 -9.26 6.37
C LEU A 113 3.53 -8.54 6.59
N ALA A 114 2.53 -8.83 5.77
CA ALA A 114 1.21 -8.22 5.90
C ALA A 114 0.61 -8.52 7.29
N TYR A 115 0.62 -9.77 7.72
CA TYR A 115 0.19 -10.18 9.06
C TYR A 115 0.85 -9.34 10.16
N TRP A 116 2.18 -9.24 10.15
CA TRP A 116 2.92 -8.50 11.18
C TRP A 116 2.69 -6.99 11.14
N VAL A 117 2.43 -6.39 9.98
CA VAL A 117 2.02 -4.96 9.93
C VAL A 117 0.72 -4.74 10.68
N GLY A 118 -0.25 -5.65 10.52
CA GLY A 118 -1.51 -5.62 11.29
C GLY A 118 -1.26 -5.75 12.80
N GLU A 119 -0.50 -6.75 13.22
CA GLU A 119 -0.18 -6.97 14.65
C GLU A 119 0.60 -5.81 15.29
N LEU A 120 1.37 -5.05 14.50
CA LEU A 120 2.16 -3.91 14.97
C LEU A 120 1.39 -2.58 14.96
N THR A 121 0.07 -2.60 14.69
CA THR A 121 -0.80 -1.42 14.76
C THR A 121 -0.88 -0.86 16.19
N ARG A 122 -0.75 0.46 16.35
CA ARG A 122 -0.66 1.13 17.66
C ARG A 122 -1.31 2.52 17.59
N PRO A 123 -1.58 3.19 18.73
CA PRO A 123 -2.18 4.54 18.71
C PRO A 123 -1.44 5.58 17.86
N HIS A 124 -0.10 5.47 17.72
CA HIS A 124 0.73 6.36 16.90
C HIS A 124 0.93 5.91 15.45
N LEU A 125 0.31 4.81 15.03
CA LEU A 125 0.46 4.24 13.69
C LEU A 125 -0.90 3.81 13.14
N ARG A 126 -1.32 4.43 12.05
CA ARG A 126 -2.49 3.94 11.29
C ARG A 126 -2.05 2.91 10.25
N THR A 127 -2.72 1.78 10.21
CA THR A 127 -2.41 0.69 9.27
C THR A 127 -3.63 0.41 8.41
N TYR A 128 -3.44 0.36 7.10
CA TYR A 128 -4.52 0.07 6.15
C TYR A 128 -4.11 -1.05 5.19
N LEU A 129 -4.98 -2.05 5.05
CA LEU A 129 -4.86 -3.09 4.03
C LEU A 129 -5.64 -2.67 2.77
N LEU A 130 -5.00 -2.76 1.60
CA LEU A 130 -5.58 -2.40 0.30
C LEU A 130 -5.87 -3.65 -0.52
N ASP A 131 -7.16 -3.96 -0.69
CA ASP A 131 -7.66 -5.06 -1.50
C ASP A 131 -8.43 -4.52 -2.71
N LEU A 132 -7.69 -3.86 -3.60
CA LEU A 132 -8.21 -3.24 -4.83
C LEU A 132 -7.89 -4.08 -6.08
N THR A 133 -7.10 -5.15 -5.94
CA THR A 133 -6.70 -5.98 -7.07
C THR A 133 -7.85 -6.91 -7.49
N PRO A 134 -8.05 -7.13 -8.80
CA PRO A 134 -8.99 -8.13 -9.29
C PRO A 134 -8.76 -9.52 -8.68
N GLU A 135 -9.79 -10.35 -8.68
CA GLU A 135 -9.72 -11.69 -8.13
C GLU A 135 -8.65 -12.54 -8.83
N ALA A 136 -7.83 -13.20 -8.03
CA ALA A 136 -6.81 -14.15 -8.47
C ALA A 136 -6.65 -15.27 -7.43
N PRO A 137 -6.45 -16.53 -7.84
CA PRO A 137 -6.30 -17.65 -6.90
C PRO A 137 -5.19 -17.45 -5.87
N SER A 138 -4.09 -16.79 -6.27
CA SER A 138 -2.98 -16.47 -5.37
C SER A 138 -3.37 -15.52 -4.24
N LEU A 139 -4.31 -14.60 -4.48
CA LEU A 139 -4.77 -13.63 -3.48
C LEU A 139 -5.81 -14.22 -2.52
N ALA A 140 -6.57 -15.24 -2.93
CA ALA A 140 -7.54 -15.91 -2.07
C ALA A 140 -6.87 -16.50 -0.82
N LEU A 141 -5.75 -17.19 -1.00
CA LEU A 141 -4.97 -17.75 0.11
C LEU A 141 -4.42 -16.66 1.05
N VAL A 142 -4.05 -15.50 0.52
CA VAL A 142 -3.59 -14.36 1.34
C VAL A 142 -4.74 -13.83 2.19
N ARG A 143 -5.93 -13.66 1.61
CA ARG A 143 -7.13 -13.18 2.34
C ARG A 143 -7.55 -14.12 3.47
N GLU A 144 -7.36 -15.42 3.30
CA GLU A 144 -7.68 -16.42 4.33
C GLU A 144 -6.70 -16.36 5.50
N ARG A 145 -5.42 -16.10 5.24
CA ARG A 145 -4.37 -16.10 6.27
C ARG A 145 -4.30 -14.80 7.08
N LEU A 146 -4.72 -13.68 6.50
CA LEU A 146 -4.70 -12.39 7.19
C LEU A 146 -5.86 -12.27 8.18
N ASP A 147 -5.59 -11.72 9.36
CA ASP A 147 -6.61 -11.21 10.28
C ASP A 147 -6.81 -9.71 10.01
N PRO A 148 -7.84 -9.32 9.24
CA PRO A 148 -8.07 -7.91 8.88
C PRO A 148 -8.46 -7.03 10.08
N SER A 149 -8.93 -7.62 11.20
CA SER A 149 -9.38 -6.87 12.38
C SER A 149 -8.25 -6.16 13.13
N ARG A 150 -7.01 -6.52 12.80
CA ARG A 150 -5.78 -5.96 13.38
C ARG A 150 -5.38 -4.64 12.74
N TYR A 151 -5.91 -4.34 11.55
CA TYR A 151 -5.65 -3.09 10.87
C TYR A 151 -6.54 -1.96 11.40
N SER A 152 -6.12 -0.71 11.20
CA SER A 152 -7.01 0.44 11.41
C SER A 152 -8.19 0.45 10.43
N GLY A 153 -8.02 -0.15 9.26
CA GLY A 153 -9.09 -0.42 8.32
C GLY A 153 -8.65 -1.20 7.09
N VAL A 154 -9.63 -1.69 6.34
CA VAL A 154 -9.45 -2.34 5.04
C VAL A 154 -10.15 -1.51 3.98
N ILE A 155 -9.38 -1.11 2.96
CA ILE A 155 -9.89 -0.40 1.78
C ILE A 155 -9.96 -1.41 0.65
N CYS A 156 -11.16 -1.67 0.15
CA CYS A 156 -11.40 -2.76 -0.78
C CYS A 156 -12.30 -2.36 -1.95
N SER A 157 -12.17 -3.07 -3.06
CA SER A 157 -13.10 -2.95 -4.18
C SER A 157 -14.49 -3.46 -3.77
N ALA A 158 -15.52 -3.09 -4.53
CA ALA A 158 -16.88 -3.60 -4.28
C ALA A 158 -16.95 -5.13 -4.34
N ALA A 159 -16.19 -5.76 -5.25
CA ALA A 159 -16.10 -7.21 -5.37
C ALA A 159 -15.46 -7.87 -4.13
N ALA A 160 -14.40 -7.26 -3.59
CA ALA A 160 -13.69 -7.79 -2.42
C ALA A 160 -14.43 -7.52 -1.10
N GLY A 161 -15.24 -6.46 -1.01
CA GLY A 161 -15.89 -6.02 0.23
C GLY A 161 -16.73 -7.10 0.94
N ALA A 162 -17.36 -8.00 0.19
CA ALA A 162 -18.12 -9.12 0.74
C ALA A 162 -17.22 -10.10 1.55
N ARG A 163 -15.93 -10.19 1.25
CA ARG A 163 -14.98 -11.09 1.93
C ARG A 163 -14.59 -10.63 3.33
N TYR A 164 -14.81 -9.35 3.63
CA TYR A 164 -14.51 -8.76 4.93
C TYR A 164 -15.76 -8.65 5.81
N GLU A 165 -16.93 -8.99 5.27
CA GLU A 165 -18.18 -8.97 6.04
C GLU A 165 -18.13 -9.96 7.20
N GLY A 166 -18.49 -9.51 8.41
CA GLY A 166 -18.45 -10.33 9.61
C GLY A 166 -17.04 -10.67 10.13
N ARG A 167 -15.97 -10.34 9.39
CA ARG A 167 -14.57 -10.49 9.84
C ARG A 167 -14.02 -9.24 10.51
N ILE A 168 -14.55 -8.08 10.15
CA ILE A 168 -14.20 -6.78 10.75
C ILE A 168 -15.45 -5.95 11.03
N PRO A 169 -15.38 -4.99 11.97
CA PRO A 169 -16.42 -3.97 12.15
C PRO A 169 -16.68 -3.18 10.87
N ALA A 170 -17.92 -2.75 10.66
CA ALA A 170 -18.33 -2.07 9.43
C ALA A 170 -17.58 -0.75 9.22
N GLU A 171 -17.26 -0.04 10.31
CA GLU A 171 -16.50 1.21 10.32
C GLU A 171 -15.03 1.03 9.90
N GLN A 172 -14.47 -0.17 10.05
CA GLN A 172 -13.12 -0.50 9.58
C GLN A 172 -13.13 -0.95 8.11
N ARG A 173 -14.31 -1.26 7.54
CA ARG A 173 -14.46 -1.71 6.15
C ARG A 173 -14.85 -0.54 5.25
N VAL A 174 -13.92 -0.10 4.41
CA VAL A 174 -14.16 0.97 3.46
C VAL A 174 -14.22 0.40 2.04
N VAL A 175 -15.42 0.36 1.48
CA VAL A 175 -15.63 -0.04 0.10
C VAL A 175 -15.44 1.17 -0.80
N LEU A 176 -14.42 1.13 -1.64
CA LEU A 176 -14.15 2.16 -2.63
C LEU A 176 -14.51 1.61 -4.01
N PRO A 177 -15.55 2.15 -4.67
CA PRO A 177 -15.93 1.71 -6.02
C PRO A 177 -14.90 2.24 -7.02
N ILE A 178 -13.81 1.51 -7.14
CA ILE A 178 -12.78 1.61 -8.17
C ILE A 178 -12.79 0.29 -8.94
N ASP A 179 -12.79 0.40 -10.26
CA ASP A 179 -12.54 -0.71 -11.16
C ASP A 179 -11.35 -0.33 -12.04
N LEU A 180 -10.18 -0.91 -11.74
CA LEU A 180 -8.93 -0.63 -12.45
C LEU A 180 -8.94 -1.16 -13.89
N ALA A 181 -9.94 -1.94 -14.30
CA ALA A 181 -10.10 -2.35 -15.69
C ALA A 181 -10.72 -1.26 -16.58
N VAL A 182 -11.47 -0.32 -15.99
CA VAL A 182 -12.19 0.75 -16.73
C VAL A 182 -11.84 2.16 -16.28
N GLU A 183 -11.39 2.36 -15.04
CA GLU A 183 -11.02 3.65 -14.50
C GLU A 183 -9.52 3.93 -14.70
N PRO A 184 -9.13 5.10 -15.24
CA PRO A 184 -7.73 5.51 -15.31
C PRO A 184 -7.08 5.53 -13.92
N ALA A 185 -5.86 5.03 -13.82
CA ALA A 185 -5.13 4.90 -12.56
C ALA A 185 -4.98 6.22 -11.80
N GLU A 186 -4.81 7.33 -12.52
CA GLU A 186 -4.68 8.68 -11.94
C GLU A 186 -5.97 9.13 -11.26
N ARG A 187 -7.13 8.83 -11.85
CA ARG A 187 -8.43 9.18 -11.26
C ARG A 187 -8.72 8.33 -10.04
N ALA A 188 -8.46 7.03 -10.13
CA ALA A 188 -8.57 6.10 -9.02
C ALA A 188 -7.65 6.50 -7.85
N ALA A 189 -6.39 6.85 -8.16
CA ALA A 189 -5.41 7.30 -7.19
C ALA A 189 -5.79 8.60 -6.49
N ALA A 190 -6.32 9.59 -7.22
CA ALA A 190 -6.75 10.86 -6.63
C ALA A 190 -7.85 10.64 -5.59
N ARG A 191 -8.86 9.82 -5.92
CA ARG A 191 -9.96 9.46 -5.01
C ARG A 191 -9.46 8.65 -3.80
N LEU A 192 -8.56 7.70 -4.03
CA LEU A 192 -7.96 6.91 -2.97
C LEU A 192 -7.13 7.78 -2.01
N ALA A 193 -6.37 8.73 -2.53
CA ALA A 193 -5.60 9.68 -1.72
C ALA A 193 -6.52 10.58 -0.88
N ASP A 194 -7.61 11.12 -1.45
CA ASP A 194 -8.58 11.93 -0.71
C ASP A 194 -9.22 11.11 0.43
N LEU A 195 -9.62 9.88 0.15
CA LEU A 195 -10.15 8.97 1.15
C LEU A 195 -9.15 8.69 2.26
N LEU A 196 -7.92 8.28 1.91
CA LEU A 196 -6.88 7.94 2.87
C LEU A 196 -6.56 9.12 3.80
N LEU A 197 -6.44 10.33 3.24
CA LEU A 197 -6.19 11.53 4.03
C LEU A 197 -7.39 11.88 4.91
N ALA A 198 -8.63 11.68 4.45
CA ALA A 198 -9.81 11.88 5.27
C ALA A 198 -9.86 10.89 6.45
N LEU A 199 -9.56 9.61 6.22
CA LEU A 199 -9.50 8.59 7.27
C LEU A 199 -8.43 8.92 8.33
N VAL A 200 -7.23 9.31 7.89
CA VAL A 200 -6.14 9.70 8.79
C VAL A 200 -6.48 10.98 9.56
N ARG A 201 -7.20 11.95 8.97
CA ARG A 201 -7.67 13.15 9.69
C ARG A 201 -8.73 12.85 10.73
N ALA A 202 -9.65 11.94 10.42
CA ALA A 202 -10.72 11.54 11.33
C ALA A 202 -10.16 10.80 12.55
N ALA A 203 -9.06 10.08 12.37
CA ALA A 203 -8.38 9.34 13.41
C ALA A 203 -6.87 9.57 13.28
N PRO A 204 -6.34 10.73 13.73
CA PRO A 204 -4.91 11.01 13.57
C PRO A 204 -4.07 10.03 14.39
N PRO A 205 -2.85 9.70 13.93
CA PRO A 205 -1.87 9.01 14.74
C PRO A 205 -1.53 9.87 15.96
N VAL A 206 -1.63 9.32 17.16
CA VAL A 206 -1.36 10.03 18.41
C VAL A 206 0.15 10.12 18.60
N ILE A 207 0.71 11.33 18.62
CA ILE A 207 2.12 11.53 18.92
C ILE A 207 2.33 11.16 20.41
N PRO A 208 3.25 10.24 20.73
CA PRO A 208 3.55 9.87 22.12
C PRO A 208 4.16 11.03 22.92
#